data_AF-A0A453PX04-F1
#
_entry.id   AF-A0A453PX04-F1
#
_cell.length_a   1.000
_cell.length_b   1.000
_cell.length_c   1.000
_cell.angle_alpha   90.00
_cell.angle_beta   90.00
_cell.angle_gamma   90.00
#
_symmetry.space_group_name_H-M   'P 1'
#
loop_
_entity.id
_entity.type
_entity.pdbx_description
1 polymer ?
#
loop_
_entity_poly.entity_id
_entity_poly.type
_entity_poly.pdbx_seq_one_letter_code
_entity_poly.pdbx_strand_id
1 'polypeptide(L)'
;QVFGGGRSDGRAGCRVGILARKNTGHITMALAVDASRFEGVPMAPPDPILGVSEAFKADTSDLKLNLGVGAYRTEELQPAVLNVVKKAEKLMLEKGENKEYLPIEGFAAFNKATADLLLGADNPVIKQGRVATLQSLSGTGSLRLAAAFIQRYFPDAKVLISSPTWGMYGELGTATSAHDFMCISLFFIVFCGESHKFVQFIC
;
A
#
# COMPACT_ATOMS: atom_id res chain seq x y z
N GLN A 1 9.99 38.40 39.43
CA GLN A 1 10.34 37.31 40.37
C GLN A 1 10.27 36.03 39.56
N VAL A 2 11.30 35.61 38.81
CA VAL A 2 12.61 35.05 39.20
C VAL A 2 12.51 34.01 40.31
N PHE A 3 12.53 32.74 39.91
CA PHE A 3 13.53 31.71 40.23
C PHE A 3 13.36 30.62 39.14
N GLY A 4 14.35 30.08 38.42
CA GLY A 4 15.80 30.20 38.48
C GLY A 4 16.44 28.81 38.35
N GLY A 5 17.11 28.52 37.23
CA GLY A 5 18.10 27.43 37.06
C GLY A 5 17.57 26.14 36.39
N GLY A 6 18.16 25.57 35.34
CA GLY A 6 19.37 25.89 34.58
C GLY A 6 19.47 24.98 33.34
N ARG A 7 19.97 25.52 32.23
CA ARG A 7 20.29 24.84 30.95
C ARG A 7 21.65 24.14 31.00
N SER A 8 21.82 23.09 30.20
CA SER A 8 23.05 22.79 29.40
C SER A 8 22.81 21.49 28.62
N ASP A 9 22.34 21.54 27.37
CA ASP A 9 23.12 21.57 26.12
C ASP A 9 24.51 20.89 26.21
N GLY A 10 24.51 19.55 26.11
CA GLY A 10 25.70 18.69 26.11
C GLY A 10 26.23 18.47 24.69
N ARG A 11 26.83 19.51 24.11
CA ARG A 11 27.58 19.44 22.85
C ARG A 11 28.90 18.72 23.14
N ALA A 12 29.00 17.44 22.78
CA ALA A 12 30.21 16.64 22.96
C ALA A 12 31.33 17.14 22.02
N GLY A 13 32.13 18.07 22.51
CA GLY A 13 33.38 18.49 21.87
C GLY A 13 34.41 17.36 21.95
N CYS A 14 34.81 16.85 20.79
CA CYS A 14 35.90 15.89 20.65
C CYS A 14 37.22 16.57 21.07
N ARG A 15 37.79 16.19 22.21
CA ARG A 15 39.10 16.67 22.66
C ARG A 15 40.19 16.01 21.80
N VAL A 16 40.82 16.81 20.94
CA VAL A 16 42.03 16.42 20.20
C VAL A 16 43.20 16.32 21.18
N GLY A 17 43.61 15.10 21.52
CA GLY A 17 44.86 14.82 22.21
C GLY A 17 45.99 14.68 21.20
N ILE A 18 46.94 15.61 21.19
CA ILE A 18 48.18 15.50 20.40
C ILE A 18 49.13 14.58 21.17
N LEU A 19 49.23 13.31 20.74
CA LEU A 19 50.36 12.45 21.10
C LEU A 19 51.38 12.52 19.96
N ALA A 20 52.41 13.36 20.13
CA ALA A 20 53.50 13.47 19.18
C ALA A 20 54.36 12.19 19.23
N ARG A 21 54.27 11.35 18.18
CA ARG A 21 55.25 10.29 17.93
C ARG A 21 55.84 10.50 16.54
N LYS A 22 57.08 11.01 16.49
CA LYS A 22 57.88 11.06 15.25
C LYS A 22 58.26 9.64 14.85
N ASN A 23 57.78 9.19 13.70
CA ASN A 23 58.53 8.23 12.88
C ASN A 23 58.22 8.46 11.39
N THR A 24 59.28 8.65 10.62
CA THR A 24 59.31 8.86 9.17
C THR A 24 58.80 7.65 8.41
N GLY A 25 57.85 7.86 7.51
CA GLY A 25 57.31 6.88 6.57
C GLY A 25 55.97 7.41 6.04
N HIS A 26 55.80 7.48 4.73
CA HIS A 26 54.66 8.03 3.99
C HIS A 26 53.33 8.03 4.76
N ILE A 27 52.79 9.23 5.03
CA ILE A 27 51.42 9.40 5.53
C ILE A 27 50.49 9.11 4.35
N THR A 28 50.02 7.87 4.24
CA THR A 28 48.89 7.54 3.37
C THR A 28 47.65 8.14 4.04
N MET A 29 47.16 9.26 3.50
CA MET A 29 45.83 9.76 3.82
C MET A 29 44.81 8.74 3.30
N ALA A 30 44.36 7.83 4.17
CA ALA A 30 43.13 7.11 3.92
C ALA A 30 42.00 8.14 4.02
N LEU A 31 41.54 8.64 2.86
CA LEU A 31 40.25 9.31 2.77
C LEU A 31 39.22 8.27 3.20
N ALA A 32 38.72 8.38 4.43
CA ALA A 32 37.47 7.73 4.80
C ALA A 32 36.39 8.44 3.97
N VAL A 33 36.17 7.95 2.75
CA VAL A 33 34.99 8.31 1.99
C VAL A 33 33.85 7.71 2.80
N ASP A 34 33.00 8.59 3.35
CA ASP A 34 31.81 8.16 4.07
C ASP A 34 30.93 7.43 3.04
N ALA A 35 31.01 6.09 3.06
CA ALA A 35 30.29 5.22 2.15
C ALA A 35 28.80 5.58 2.22
N SER A 36 28.17 5.75 1.06
CA SER A 36 26.75 6.09 1.02
C SER A 36 25.97 4.99 1.74
N ARG A 37 25.00 5.37 2.58
CA ARG A 37 24.08 4.41 3.21
C ARG A 37 23.34 3.52 2.20
N PHE A 38 23.34 3.91 0.92
CA PHE A 38 22.70 3.20 -0.18
C PHE A 38 23.65 2.34 -1.03
N GLU A 39 24.96 2.31 -0.74
CA GLU A 39 25.95 1.64 -1.58
C GLU A 39 25.71 0.12 -1.72
N GLY A 40 25.09 -0.50 -0.71
CA GLY A 40 24.74 -1.92 -0.72
C GLY A 40 23.28 -2.24 -1.09
N VAL A 41 22.49 -1.26 -1.55
CA VAL A 41 21.07 -1.50 -1.86
C VAL A 41 20.94 -2.08 -3.27
N PRO A 42 20.55 -3.37 -3.42
CA PRO A 42 20.39 -3.97 -4.74
C PRO A 42 19.16 -3.41 -5.45
N MET A 43 19.21 -3.39 -6.79
CA MET A 43 18.03 -3.08 -7.59
C MET A 43 16.94 -4.12 -7.36
N ALA A 44 15.71 -3.65 -7.10
CA ALA A 44 14.55 -4.53 -7.01
C ALA A 44 14.30 -5.23 -8.36
N PRO A 45 13.81 -6.47 -8.35
CA PRO A 45 13.40 -7.15 -9.58
C PRO A 45 12.33 -6.32 -10.32
N PRO A 46 12.39 -6.22 -11.66
CA PRO A 46 11.38 -5.52 -12.43
C PRO A 46 10.05 -6.27 -12.35
N ASP A 47 8.96 -5.54 -12.09
CA ASP A 47 7.61 -6.11 -12.14
C ASP A 47 7.28 -6.53 -13.59
N PRO A 48 6.92 -7.81 -13.84
CA PRO A 48 6.58 -8.30 -15.17
C PRO A 48 5.49 -7.49 -15.88
N ILE A 49 4.52 -6.91 -15.17
CA ILE A 49 3.41 -6.16 -15.77
C ILE A 49 3.79 -4.70 -16.10
N LEU A 50 4.67 -4.10 -15.29
CA LEU A 50 5.19 -2.76 -15.54
C LEU A 50 6.18 -2.77 -16.70
N GLY A 51 7.00 -3.82 -16.81
CA GLY A 51 7.93 -3.98 -17.94
C GLY A 51 7.23 -3.99 -19.30
N VAL A 52 6.05 -4.63 -19.40
CA VAL A 52 5.24 -4.61 -20.64
C VAL A 52 4.75 -3.20 -20.96
N SER A 53 4.38 -2.42 -19.95
CA SER A 53 3.92 -1.05 -20.15
C SER A 53 5.05 -0.11 -20.57
N GLU A 54 6.25 -0.30 -20.03
CA GLU A 54 7.45 0.44 -20.42
C GLU A 54 7.87 0.11 -21.85
N ALA A 55 7.93 -1.17 -22.20
CA ALA A 55 8.19 -1.62 -23.56
C ALA A 55 7.17 -1.05 -24.56
N PHE A 56 5.87 -1.08 -24.21
CA PHE A 56 4.80 -0.48 -25.01
C PHE A 56 4.99 1.03 -25.21
N LYS A 57 5.45 1.76 -24.19
CA LYS A 57 5.72 3.20 -24.31
C LYS A 57 6.93 3.48 -25.20
N ALA A 58 7.97 2.65 -25.10
CA ALA A 58 9.20 2.79 -25.88
C ALA A 58 9.04 2.40 -27.36
N ASP A 59 8.06 1.56 -27.70
CA ASP A 59 7.77 1.17 -29.08
C ASP A 59 7.26 2.37 -29.91
N THR A 60 7.85 2.59 -31.08
CA THR A 60 7.48 3.67 -32.02
C THR A 60 6.49 3.24 -33.09
N SER A 61 6.08 1.97 -33.12
CA SER A 61 5.12 1.46 -34.09
C SER A 61 3.73 2.08 -33.90
N ASP A 62 3.12 2.55 -34.99
CA ASP A 62 1.75 3.07 -35.01
C ASP A 62 0.68 1.97 -34.81
N LEU A 63 1.07 0.69 -34.93
CA LEU A 63 0.18 -0.47 -34.78
C LEU A 63 0.40 -1.23 -33.45
N LYS A 64 1.05 -0.60 -32.47
CA LYS A 64 1.29 -1.23 -31.16
C LYS A 64 0.00 -1.39 -30.37
N LEU A 65 -0.14 -2.52 -29.68
CA LEU A 65 -1.29 -2.82 -28.83
C LEU A 65 -0.82 -3.27 -27.44
N ASN A 66 -1.41 -2.68 -26.38
CA ASN A 66 -1.14 -3.09 -25.01
C ASN A 66 -2.26 -4.00 -24.50
N LEU A 67 -1.97 -5.29 -24.37
CA LEU A 67 -2.87 -6.30 -23.78
C LEU A 67 -2.40 -6.76 -22.40
N GLY A 68 -1.40 -6.10 -21.81
CA GLY A 68 -0.81 -6.50 -20.54
C GLY A 68 -1.59 -5.97 -19.34
N VAL A 69 -1.83 -4.66 -19.29
CA VAL A 69 -2.53 -4.02 -18.16
C VAL A 69 -4.04 -4.14 -18.37
N GLY A 70 -4.74 -4.74 -17.41
CA GLY A 70 -6.20 -4.86 -17.37
C GLY A 70 -6.95 -3.55 -17.10
N ALA A 71 -6.55 -2.45 -17.74
CA ALA A 71 -7.20 -1.15 -17.62
C ALA A 71 -8.21 -0.97 -18.77
N TYR A 72 -9.45 -0.65 -18.44
CA TYR A 72 -10.50 -0.44 -19.43
C TYR A 72 -10.19 0.77 -20.35
N ARG A 73 -10.40 0.59 -21.65
CA ARG A 73 -10.11 1.58 -22.70
C ARG A 73 -11.34 1.84 -23.56
N THR A 74 -11.40 3.03 -24.15
CA THR A 74 -12.36 3.36 -25.20
C THR A 74 -11.95 2.72 -26.53
N GLU A 75 -12.80 2.86 -27.53
CA GLU A 75 -12.55 2.45 -28.92
C GLU A 75 -11.30 3.15 -29.51
N GLU A 76 -10.97 4.35 -29.04
CA GLU A 76 -9.74 5.09 -29.37
C GLU A 76 -8.53 4.73 -28.49
N LEU A 77 -8.62 3.62 -27.74
CA LEU A 77 -7.58 3.10 -26.86
C LEU A 77 -7.18 4.06 -25.70
N GLN A 78 -8.04 5.04 -25.38
CA GLN A 78 -7.79 6.00 -24.31
C GLN A 78 -8.32 5.50 -22.96
N PRO A 79 -7.78 5.97 -21.81
CA PRO A 79 -8.36 5.67 -20.49
C PRO A 79 -9.83 6.12 -20.43
N ALA A 80 -10.72 5.19 -20.10
CA ALA A 80 -12.15 5.46 -20.04
C ALA A 80 -12.57 5.94 -18.64
N VAL A 81 -13.06 7.18 -18.54
CA VAL A 81 -13.66 7.72 -17.31
C VAL A 81 -15.19 7.64 -17.41
N LEU A 82 -15.81 6.86 -16.53
CA LEU A 82 -17.25 6.63 -16.54
C LEU A 82 -18.03 7.94 -16.28
N ASN A 83 -19.14 8.13 -17.01
CA ASN A 83 -20.00 9.31 -16.86
C ASN A 83 -20.54 9.49 -15.43
N VAL A 84 -20.80 8.38 -14.73
CA VAL A 84 -21.23 8.41 -13.31
C VAL A 84 -20.15 8.97 -12.38
N VAL A 85 -18.86 8.69 -12.67
CA VAL A 85 -17.72 9.22 -11.90
C VAL A 85 -17.60 10.72 -12.13
N LYS A 86 -17.64 11.17 -13.39
CA LYS A 86 -17.64 12.61 -13.74
C LYS A 86 -18.75 13.39 -13.03
N LYS A 87 -19.95 12.80 -12.98
CA LYS A 87 -21.10 13.40 -12.27
C LYS A 87 -20.86 13.46 -10.77
N ALA A 88 -20.33 12.40 -10.15
CA ALA A 88 -20.03 12.37 -8.72
C ALA A 88 -18.96 13.41 -8.35
N GLU A 89 -17.89 13.54 -9.14
CA GLU A 89 -16.83 14.54 -8.94
C GLU A 89 -17.40 15.97 -8.95
N LYS A 90 -18.25 16.29 -9.93
CA LYS A 90 -18.91 17.60 -10.00
C LYS A 90 -19.75 17.87 -8.75
N LEU A 91 -20.56 16.91 -8.32
CA LEU A 91 -21.38 17.04 -7.11
C LEU A 91 -20.53 17.20 -5.84
N MET A 92 -19.40 16.50 -5.74
CA MET A 92 -18.48 16.65 -4.61
C MET A 92 -17.85 18.05 -4.56
N LEU A 93 -17.46 18.59 -5.72
CA LEU A 93 -16.93 19.96 -5.81
C LEU A 93 -17.99 21.00 -5.44
N GLU A 94 -19.22 20.85 -5.93
CA GLU A 94 -20.34 21.76 -5.62
C GLU A 94 -20.72 21.74 -4.14
N LYS A 95 -20.62 20.58 -3.47
CA LYS A 95 -20.89 20.45 -2.03
C LYS A 95 -19.85 21.13 -1.14
N GLY A 96 -18.62 21.32 -1.62
CA GLY A 96 -17.58 22.03 -0.88
C GLY A 96 -17.19 21.40 0.47
N GLU A 97 -17.22 20.07 0.58
CA GLU A 97 -16.89 19.38 1.83
C GLU A 97 -15.41 19.59 2.26
N ASN A 98 -15.17 19.54 3.57
CA ASN A 98 -13.82 19.67 4.14
C ASN A 98 -12.96 18.42 3.81
N LYS A 99 -11.68 18.48 4.16
CA LYS A 99 -10.68 17.42 3.91
C LYS A 99 -10.05 16.93 5.21
N GLU A 100 -10.83 16.96 6.29
CA GLU A 100 -10.40 16.46 7.59
C GLU A 100 -10.21 14.95 7.57
N TYR A 101 -9.52 14.43 8.59
CA TYR A 101 -9.33 13.00 8.74
C TYR A 101 -10.68 12.27 8.87
N LEU A 102 -10.78 11.16 8.14
CA LEU A 102 -11.86 10.19 8.35
C LEU A 102 -11.62 9.39 9.64
N PRO A 103 -12.67 8.77 10.20
CA PRO A 103 -12.52 7.72 11.21
C PRO A 103 -11.59 6.61 10.73
N ILE A 104 -11.01 5.84 11.67
CA ILE A 104 -10.09 4.73 11.38
C ILE A 104 -10.75 3.69 10.48
N GLU A 105 -12.05 3.48 10.66
CA GLU A 105 -12.87 2.56 9.88
C GLU A 105 -13.18 3.07 8.46
N GLY A 106 -12.92 4.36 8.20
CA GLY A 106 -13.25 5.05 6.96
C GLY A 106 -14.61 5.74 6.99
N PHE A 107 -15.11 6.08 5.80
CA PHE A 107 -16.37 6.79 5.66
C PHE A 107 -17.56 5.85 5.82
N ALA A 108 -18.37 6.04 6.86
CA ALA A 108 -19.46 5.11 7.22
C ALA A 108 -20.48 4.87 6.08
N ALA A 109 -20.84 5.91 5.32
CA ALA A 109 -21.76 5.75 4.20
C ALA A 109 -21.13 4.94 3.05
N PHE A 110 -19.83 5.09 2.81
CA PHE A 110 -19.09 4.27 1.85
C PHE A 110 -19.03 2.81 2.29
N ASN A 111 -18.75 2.55 3.57
CA ASN A 111 -18.73 1.20 4.13
C ASN A 111 -20.10 0.51 4.03
N LYS A 112 -21.20 1.25 4.30
CA LYS A 112 -22.55 0.70 4.15
C LYS A 112 -22.87 0.39 2.68
N ALA A 113 -22.66 1.36 1.78
CA ALA A 113 -22.95 1.18 0.36
C ALA A 113 -22.16 0.01 -0.25
N THR A 114 -20.92 -0.17 0.22
CA THR A 114 -20.07 -1.31 -0.10
C THR A 114 -20.67 -2.64 0.32
N ALA A 115 -21.09 -2.76 1.59
CA ALA A 115 -21.66 -4.01 2.11
C ALA A 115 -22.95 -4.36 1.36
N ASP A 116 -23.79 -3.36 1.09
CA ASP A 116 -25.02 -3.51 0.33
C ASP A 116 -24.76 -3.93 -1.12
N LEU A 117 -23.72 -3.38 -1.77
CA LEU A 117 -23.33 -3.73 -3.13
C LEU A 117 -22.83 -5.18 -3.24
N LEU A 118 -22.01 -5.62 -2.29
CA LEU A 118 -21.40 -6.96 -2.30
C LEU A 118 -22.38 -8.07 -1.95
N LEU A 119 -23.17 -7.88 -0.90
CA LEU A 119 -24.00 -8.93 -0.32
C LEU A 119 -25.47 -8.82 -0.76
N GLY A 120 -25.87 -7.68 -1.31
CA GLY A 120 -27.26 -7.27 -1.51
C GLY A 120 -27.83 -6.61 -0.25
N ALA A 121 -28.47 -5.46 -0.39
CA ALA A 121 -29.02 -4.68 0.73
C ALA A 121 -30.01 -5.48 1.62
N ASP A 122 -30.68 -6.48 1.06
CA ASP A 122 -31.65 -7.31 1.77
C ASP A 122 -31.08 -8.56 2.43
N ASN A 123 -29.76 -8.76 2.35
CA ASN A 123 -29.11 -9.98 2.84
C ASN A 123 -29.32 -10.17 4.35
N PRO A 124 -29.78 -11.35 4.81
CA PRO A 124 -30.00 -11.62 6.23
C PRO A 124 -28.75 -11.42 7.08
N VAL A 125 -27.54 -11.63 6.54
CA VAL A 125 -26.28 -11.45 7.29
C VAL A 125 -26.04 -9.98 7.67
N ILE A 126 -26.48 -9.04 6.83
CA ILE A 126 -26.42 -7.59 7.13
C ILE A 126 -27.45 -7.27 8.21
N LYS A 127 -28.69 -7.74 8.05
CA LYS A 127 -29.79 -7.51 9.00
C LYS A 127 -29.49 -8.09 10.39
N GLN A 128 -28.71 -9.17 10.45
CA GLN A 128 -28.26 -9.82 11.69
C GLN A 128 -26.99 -9.18 12.28
N GLY A 129 -26.43 -8.13 11.68
CA GLY A 129 -25.23 -7.45 12.20
C GLY A 129 -23.96 -8.29 12.16
N ARG A 130 -23.88 -9.28 11.26
CA ARG A 130 -22.74 -10.21 11.15
C ARG A 130 -21.66 -9.75 10.17
N VAL A 131 -21.75 -8.53 9.68
CA VAL A 131 -20.87 -7.95 8.66
C VAL A 131 -20.08 -6.80 9.28
N ALA A 132 -18.76 -6.94 9.35
CA ALA A 132 -17.85 -5.83 9.65
C ALA A 132 -17.22 -5.32 8.35
N THR A 133 -17.25 -4.01 8.10
CA THR A 133 -16.69 -3.39 6.89
C THR A 133 -15.74 -2.26 7.29
N LEU A 134 -14.55 -2.25 6.68
CA LEU A 134 -13.51 -1.22 6.86
C LEU A 134 -13.06 -0.73 5.49
N GLN A 135 -12.86 0.59 5.36
CA GLN A 135 -12.28 1.18 4.16
C GLN A 135 -10.77 0.90 4.13
N SER A 136 -10.26 0.48 2.97
CA SER A 136 -8.83 0.19 2.77
C SER A 136 -8.33 0.71 1.43
N LEU A 137 -7.01 0.64 1.22
CA LEU A 137 -6.32 1.07 0.00
C LEU A 137 -6.51 0.05 -1.13
N SER A 138 -7.65 0.15 -1.82
CA SER A 138 -8.01 -0.75 -2.94
C SER A 138 -7.98 -2.24 -2.52
N GLY A 139 -7.99 -3.17 -3.49
CA GLY A 139 -7.96 -4.60 -3.22
C GLY A 139 -6.69 -5.05 -2.50
N THR A 140 -5.54 -4.54 -2.93
CA THR A 140 -4.23 -4.90 -2.37
C THR A 140 -4.13 -4.52 -0.88
N GLY A 141 -4.55 -3.32 -0.49
CA GLY A 141 -4.57 -2.89 0.90
C GLY A 141 -5.51 -3.72 1.76
N SER A 142 -6.68 -4.10 1.22
CA SER A 142 -7.62 -4.97 1.93
C SER A 142 -7.04 -6.36 2.18
N LEU A 143 -6.41 -6.96 1.16
CA LEU A 143 -5.73 -8.25 1.29
C LEU A 143 -4.60 -8.20 2.32
N ARG A 144 -3.83 -7.10 2.33
CA ARG A 144 -2.77 -6.87 3.32
C ARG A 144 -3.32 -6.80 4.74
N LEU A 145 -4.37 -6.01 4.97
CA LEU A 145 -5.02 -5.90 6.29
C LEU A 145 -5.56 -7.26 6.75
N ALA A 146 -6.19 -7.99 5.83
CA ALA A 146 -6.77 -9.27 6.15
C ALA A 146 -5.73 -10.36 6.44
N ALA A 147 -4.64 -10.41 5.65
CA ALA A 147 -3.52 -11.29 5.92
C ALA A 147 -2.87 -10.98 7.27
N ALA A 148 -2.68 -9.69 7.60
CA ALA A 148 -2.18 -9.27 8.91
C ALA A 148 -3.13 -9.66 10.06
N PHE A 149 -4.44 -9.54 9.85
CA PHE A 149 -5.46 -9.97 10.81
C PHE A 149 -5.42 -11.48 11.04
N ILE A 150 -5.40 -12.28 9.97
CA ILE A 150 -5.32 -13.75 10.03
C ILE A 150 -4.02 -14.17 10.74
N GLN A 151 -2.87 -13.62 10.34
CA GLN A 151 -1.59 -13.93 10.97
C GLN A 151 -1.58 -13.62 12.47
N ARG A 152 -2.21 -12.51 12.89
CA ARG A 152 -2.23 -12.09 14.29
C ARG A 152 -3.16 -12.92 15.16
N TYR A 153 -4.33 -13.29 14.66
CA TYR A 153 -5.40 -13.91 15.48
C TYR A 153 -5.60 -15.40 15.20
N PHE A 154 -5.11 -15.91 14.07
CA PHE A 154 -5.21 -17.30 13.65
C PHE A 154 -3.87 -17.77 13.03
N PRO A 155 -2.78 -17.80 13.81
CA PRO A 155 -1.43 -18.05 13.29
C PRO A 155 -1.29 -19.43 12.63
N ASP A 156 -2.11 -20.42 13.03
CA ASP A 156 -2.11 -21.78 12.46
C ASP A 156 -3.02 -21.92 11.24
N ALA A 157 -3.70 -20.86 10.81
CA ALA A 157 -4.60 -20.90 9.67
C ALA A 157 -3.81 -21.09 8.36
N LYS A 158 -4.28 -22.03 7.54
CA LYS A 158 -3.75 -22.25 6.19
C LYS A 158 -4.49 -21.38 5.19
N VAL A 159 -3.75 -20.57 4.42
CA VAL A 159 -4.30 -19.82 3.30
C VAL A 159 -4.12 -20.65 2.02
N LEU A 160 -5.22 -20.94 1.33
CA LEU A 160 -5.21 -21.67 0.07
C LEU A 160 -5.34 -20.68 -1.09
N ILE A 161 -4.43 -20.77 -2.05
CA ILE A 161 -4.38 -19.91 -3.24
C ILE A 161 -4.49 -20.81 -4.48
N SER A 162 -5.27 -20.40 -5.47
CA SER A 162 -5.45 -21.17 -6.72
C SER A 162 -4.14 -21.29 -7.52
N SER A 163 -4.06 -22.26 -8.41
CA SER A 163 -2.96 -22.38 -9.36
C SER A 163 -3.53 -22.56 -10.78
N PRO A 164 -3.38 -21.60 -11.70
CA PRO A 164 -2.70 -20.31 -11.54
C PRO A 164 -3.48 -19.29 -10.67
N THR A 165 -2.81 -18.21 -10.29
CA THR A 165 -3.39 -17.08 -9.55
C THR A 165 -2.86 -15.76 -10.09
N TRP A 166 -3.44 -14.63 -9.67
CA TRP A 166 -2.94 -13.31 -10.03
C TRP A 166 -1.53 -13.10 -9.45
N GLY A 167 -0.60 -12.56 -10.26
CA GLY A 167 0.84 -12.54 -9.96
C GLY A 167 1.21 -11.96 -8.59
N MET A 168 0.41 -11.01 -8.09
CA MET A 168 0.59 -10.39 -6.77
C MET A 168 0.38 -11.36 -5.60
N TYR A 169 -0.46 -12.40 -5.72
CA TYR A 169 -0.76 -13.32 -4.61
C TYR A 169 0.43 -14.20 -4.24
N GLY A 170 1.36 -14.46 -5.17
CA GLY A 170 2.57 -15.25 -4.91
C GLY A 170 3.52 -14.58 -3.91
N GLU A 171 3.62 -13.25 -3.93
CA GLU A 171 4.52 -12.49 -3.05
C GLU A 171 3.95 -12.30 -1.63
N LEU A 172 2.61 -12.23 -1.52
CA LEU A 172 1.90 -12.15 -0.24
C LEU A 172 2.12 -13.37 0.67
N GLY A 173 2.56 -14.50 0.11
CA GLY A 173 2.88 -15.73 0.86
C GLY A 173 4.19 -15.67 1.64
N THR A 174 5.10 -14.71 1.37
CA THR A 174 6.42 -14.68 2.00
C THR A 174 6.86 -13.32 2.52
N ALA A 175 6.30 -12.21 2.03
CA ALA A 175 6.63 -10.90 2.57
C ALA A 175 5.51 -9.89 2.33
N THR A 176 5.17 -9.22 3.42
CA THR A 176 4.90 -7.79 3.61
C THR A 176 5.32 -6.77 2.52
N SER A 177 5.13 -6.99 1.23
CA SER A 177 5.35 -5.95 0.21
C SER A 177 4.23 -5.95 -0.81
N ALA A 178 3.20 -5.18 -0.51
CA ALA A 178 2.23 -4.73 -1.49
C ALA A 178 2.76 -3.41 -2.08
N HIS A 179 3.39 -3.47 -3.25
CA HIS A 179 3.60 -2.30 -4.09
C HIS A 179 2.71 -2.41 -5.32
N ASP A 180 1.91 -1.36 -5.48
CA ASP A 180 1.28 -0.83 -6.68
C ASP A 180 0.41 -1.75 -7.54
N PHE A 181 -0.92 -1.58 -7.44
CA PHE A 181 -1.77 -1.24 -8.59
C PHE A 181 -3.09 -0.66 -8.12
N MET A 182 -3.46 0.48 -8.68
CA MET A 182 -4.66 1.25 -8.36
C MET A 182 -5.77 0.86 -9.33
N CYS A 183 -6.74 0.07 -8.85
CA CYS A 183 -8.07 0.03 -9.44
C CYS A 183 -9.08 -0.24 -8.32
N ILE A 184 -9.91 0.76 -8.05
CA ILE A 184 -11.19 0.75 -7.32
C ILE A 184 -11.29 -0.26 -6.15
N SER A 185 -11.14 0.26 -4.94
CA SER A 185 -11.74 -0.21 -3.68
C SER A 185 -12.30 -1.64 -3.63
N LEU A 186 -11.59 -2.60 -3.02
CA LEU A 186 -12.17 -3.91 -2.69
C LEU A 186 -11.73 -4.44 -1.32
N PHE A 187 -12.43 -3.96 -0.30
CA PHE A 187 -13.14 -4.62 0.82
C PHE A 187 -12.55 -5.77 1.66
N PHE A 188 -12.78 -5.63 2.97
CA PHE A 188 -12.65 -6.67 4.00
C PHE A 188 -14.02 -6.86 4.66
N ILE A 189 -14.58 -8.07 4.56
CA ILE A 189 -15.78 -8.47 5.31
C ILE A 189 -15.42 -9.62 6.25
N VAL A 190 -15.53 -9.38 7.55
CA VAL A 190 -15.48 -10.46 8.55
C VAL A 190 -16.90 -10.92 8.81
N PHE A 191 -17.16 -12.20 8.56
CA PHE A 191 -18.36 -12.87 9.06
C PHE A 191 -18.09 -13.39 10.48
N CYS A 192 -18.81 -12.87 11.46
CA CYS A 192 -18.81 -13.43 12.81
C CYS A 192 -20.03 -14.37 12.96
N GLY A 193 -19.79 -15.69 12.98
CA GLY A 193 -20.78 -16.72 13.29
C GLY A 193 -20.35 -17.56 14.51
N GLU A 194 -21.32 -18.09 15.26
CA GLU A 194 -21.12 -18.79 16.55
C GLU A 194 -20.28 -20.08 16.50
N SER A 195 -19.96 -20.62 15.32
CA SER A 195 -19.21 -21.87 15.18
C SER A 195 -18.11 -21.85 14.11
N HIS A 196 -18.16 -20.92 13.15
CA HIS A 196 -17.12 -20.75 12.13
C HIS A 196 -16.98 -19.27 11.76
N LYS A 197 -15.75 -18.75 11.83
CA LYS A 197 -15.40 -17.42 11.31
C LYS A 197 -14.97 -17.62 9.86
N PHE A 198 -15.78 -17.14 8.92
CA PHE A 198 -15.47 -17.21 7.50
C PHE A 198 -14.95 -15.85 7.05
N VAL A 199 -13.79 -15.84 6.38
CA VAL A 199 -13.26 -14.63 5.73
C VAL A 199 -13.43 -14.85 4.25
N GLN A 200 -14.37 -14.14 3.64
CA GLN A 200 -14.59 -14.22 2.20
C GLN A 200 -13.87 -13.07 1.51
N PHE A 201 -12.94 -13.43 0.63
CA PHE A 201 -12.27 -12.52 -0.27
C PHE A 201 -12.93 -12.65 -1.63
N ILE A 202 -13.53 -11.56 -2.11
CA ILE A 202 -14.01 -11.48 -3.48
C ILE A 202 -13.15 -10.42 -4.14
N CYS A 203 -12.40 -10.83 -5.17
CA CYS A 203 -11.65 -9.95 -6.05
C CYS A 203 -12.54 -9.57 -7.25
#